data_AF-A0A0F8V4A5-F1
#
_entry.id   AF-A0A0F8V4A5-F1
#
_cell.length_a   1.000
_cell.length_b   1.000
_cell.length_c   1.000
_cell.angle_alpha   90.00
_cell.angle_beta   90.00
_cell.angle_gamma   90.00
#
_symmetry.space_group_name_H-M   'P 1'
#
loop_
_entity.id
_entity.type
_entity.pdbx_description
1 polymer ?
#
loop_
_entity_poly.entity_id
_entity_poly.type
_entity_poly.pdbx_seq_one_letter_code
_entity_poly.pdbx_strand_id
1 'polypeptide(L)'
;MTRAQQTLSVLLLVSSVRKPPLLPHPKQPLTFLLVSLQLYLSLYLGLVPLNETFQQEVIPVLPFYALICFGCYLLGRLGVAILTFNDVPEAHKELQREIEQAKAELRKKNVDVD
;
A
#
# COMPACT_ATOMS: atom_id res chain seq x y z
N MET A 1 -48.76 -28.07 -4.76
CA MET A 1 -47.39 -28.25 -4.23
C MET A 1 -46.43 -27.14 -4.73
N THR A 2 -46.84 -25.87 -4.76
CA THR A 2 -46.17 -24.86 -5.64
C THR A 2 -45.66 -23.60 -4.96
N ARG A 3 -46.16 -23.22 -3.77
CA ARG A 3 -45.73 -21.97 -3.11
C ARG A 3 -44.42 -22.10 -2.34
N ALA A 4 -44.19 -23.24 -1.68
CA ALA A 4 -42.96 -23.51 -0.93
C ALA A 4 -41.72 -23.68 -1.83
N GLN A 5 -41.89 -24.24 -3.03
CA GLN A 5 -40.78 -24.31 -4.00
C GLN A 5 -40.47 -22.95 -4.62
N GLN A 6 -41.48 -22.12 -4.89
CA GLN A 6 -41.25 -20.77 -5.41
C GLN A 6 -40.50 -19.88 -4.41
N THR A 7 -40.80 -19.98 -3.11
CA THR A 7 -40.08 -19.21 -2.08
C THR A 7 -38.62 -19.65 -1.96
N LEU A 8 -38.32 -20.95 -2.09
CA LEU A 8 -36.93 -21.44 -2.06
C LEU A 8 -36.13 -21.00 -3.29
N SER A 9 -36.70 -21.05 -4.48
CA SER A 9 -36.02 -20.61 -5.71
C SER A 9 -35.72 -19.12 -5.70
N VAL A 10 -36.66 -18.30 -5.21
CA VAL A 10 -36.44 -16.84 -5.07
C VAL A 10 -35.40 -16.53 -4.00
N LEU A 11 -35.41 -17.26 -2.88
CA LEU A 11 -34.41 -17.10 -1.81
C LEU A 11 -33.00 -17.46 -2.30
N LEU A 12 -32.85 -18.53 -3.10
CA LEU A 12 -31.58 -18.93 -3.71
C LEU A 12 -31.11 -17.95 -4.79
N LEU A 13 -32.02 -17.35 -5.56
CA LEU A 13 -31.67 -16.29 -6.50
C LEU A 13 -31.20 -15.02 -5.76
N VAL A 14 -31.87 -14.66 -4.67
CA VAL A 14 -31.52 -13.49 -3.84
C VAL A 14 -30.19 -13.70 -3.11
N SER A 15 -29.87 -14.91 -2.66
CA SER A 15 -28.57 -15.22 -2.06
C SER A 15 -27.43 -15.28 -3.09
N SER A 16 -27.71 -15.70 -4.33
CA SER A 16 -26.72 -15.73 -5.43
C SER A 16 -26.28 -14.32 -5.87
N VAL A 17 -27.19 -13.33 -5.83
CA VAL A 17 -26.88 -11.93 -6.20
C VAL A 17 -26.11 -11.18 -5.10
N ARG A 18 -26.14 -11.68 -3.86
CA ARG A 18 -25.40 -11.08 -2.75
C ARG A 18 -23.98 -11.66 -2.70
N LYS A 19 -23.11 -11.17 -3.59
CA LYS A 19 -21.65 -11.32 -3.44
C LYS A 19 -21.29 -10.91 -2.00
N PRO A 20 -20.73 -11.80 -1.17
CA PRO A 20 -20.40 -11.42 0.20
C PRO A 20 -19.46 -10.21 0.13
N PRO A 21 -19.57 -9.24 1.06
CA PRO A 21 -18.59 -8.18 1.15
C PRO A 21 -17.23 -8.87 1.26
N LEU A 22 -16.38 -8.66 0.27
CA LEU A 22 -15.01 -9.14 0.27
C LEU A 22 -14.39 -8.55 1.54
N LEU A 23 -14.24 -9.38 2.56
CA LEU A 23 -13.64 -8.96 3.82
C LEU A 23 -12.28 -8.36 3.43
N PRO A 24 -12.03 -7.06 3.64
CA PRO A 24 -10.73 -6.51 3.34
C PRO A 24 -9.76 -7.33 4.18
N HIS A 25 -8.80 -8.01 3.53
CA HIS A 25 -7.73 -8.70 4.24
C HIS A 25 -7.23 -7.75 5.31
N PRO A 26 -7.26 -8.13 6.60
CA PRO A 26 -6.76 -7.26 7.62
C PRO A 26 -5.30 -6.99 7.25
N LYS A 27 -4.97 -5.74 6.95
CA LYS A 27 -3.58 -5.31 6.88
C LYS A 27 -3.09 -5.51 8.32
N GLN A 28 -2.45 -6.64 8.60
CA GLN A 28 -1.98 -7.01 9.95
C GLN A 28 -0.46 -6.78 10.06
N PRO A 29 0.09 -5.58 9.76
CA PRO A 29 1.52 -5.36 9.91
C PRO A 29 1.96 -5.56 11.37
N LEU A 30 1.05 -5.28 12.31
CA LEU A 30 1.28 -5.48 13.73
C LEU A 30 1.54 -6.94 14.09
N THR A 31 0.78 -7.89 13.54
CA THR A 31 0.97 -9.32 13.83
C THR A 31 2.32 -9.81 13.33
N PHE A 32 2.74 -9.40 12.13
CA PHE A 32 4.04 -9.77 11.57
C PHE A 32 5.21 -9.19 12.39
N LEU A 33 5.08 -7.95 12.86
CA LEU A 33 6.08 -7.32 13.72
C LEU A 33 6.23 -8.08 15.04
N LEU A 34 5.11 -8.42 15.67
CA LEU A 34 5.10 -9.18 16.91
C LEU A 34 5.79 -10.53 16.71
N VAL A 35 5.38 -11.33 15.72
CA VAL A 35 5.97 -12.65 15.44
C VAL A 35 7.48 -12.56 15.21
N SER A 36 7.94 -11.54 14.47
CA SER A 36 9.37 -11.30 14.24
C SER A 36 10.13 -10.98 15.52
N LEU A 37 9.51 -10.21 16.43
CA LEU A 37 10.08 -9.89 17.75
C LEU A 37 10.13 -11.13 18.65
N GLN A 38 9.09 -11.97 18.65
CA GLN A 38 9.11 -13.23 19.40
C GLN A 38 10.17 -14.19 18.86
N LEU A 39 10.35 -14.26 17.53
CA LEU A 39 11.41 -15.05 16.92
C LEU A 39 12.80 -14.56 17.34
N TYR A 40 13.04 -13.25 17.29
CA TYR A 40 14.30 -12.66 17.75
C TYR A 40 14.57 -12.97 19.23
N LEU A 41 13.57 -12.83 20.10
CA LEU A 41 13.73 -13.11 21.52
C LEU A 41 14.01 -14.59 21.79
N SER A 42 13.36 -15.50 21.05
CA SER A 42 13.64 -16.95 21.12
C SER A 42 15.08 -17.27 20.75
N LEU A 43 15.59 -16.62 19.69
CA LEU A 43 16.98 -16.72 19.27
C LEU A 43 17.92 -16.11 20.31
N TYR A 44 17.60 -14.96 20.89
CA TYR A 44 18.43 -14.29 21.90
C TYR A 44 18.58 -15.11 23.20
N LEU A 45 17.52 -15.78 23.65
CA LEU A 45 17.55 -16.65 24.84
C LEU A 45 18.25 -17.99 24.62
N GLY A 46 18.62 -18.34 23.37
CA GLY A 46 19.34 -19.57 23.07
C GLY A 46 18.51 -20.85 23.22
N LEU A 47 17.18 -20.78 23.03
CA LEU A 47 16.32 -21.98 23.06
C LEU A 47 16.61 -22.94 21.89
N VAL A 48 17.30 -22.46 20.87
CA VAL A 48 17.75 -23.24 19.72
C VAL A 48 19.23 -23.57 19.91
N PRO A 49 19.66 -24.84 19.80
CA PRO A 49 21.08 -25.21 19.90
C PRO A 49 21.84 -24.69 18.67
N LEU A 50 22.42 -23.49 18.79
CA LEU A 50 23.30 -22.87 17.82
C LEU A 50 24.75 -22.89 18.34
N ASN A 51 25.70 -22.65 17.44
CA ASN A 51 27.11 -22.51 17.82
C ASN A 51 27.34 -21.24 18.66
N GLU A 52 28.14 -21.39 19.72
CA GLU A 52 28.38 -20.33 20.72
C GLU A 52 28.88 -19.02 20.09
N THR A 53 29.75 -19.11 19.08
CA THR A 53 30.27 -17.95 18.36
C THR A 53 29.18 -17.12 17.70
N PHE A 54 28.21 -17.75 17.01
CA PHE A 54 27.13 -17.01 16.37
C PHE A 54 26.14 -16.44 17.40
N GLN A 55 25.90 -17.18 18.48
CA GLN A 55 24.99 -16.77 19.54
C GLN A 55 25.46 -15.46 20.20
N GLN A 56 26.76 -15.32 20.43
CA GLN A 56 27.35 -14.15 21.11
C GLN A 56 27.68 -13.00 20.16
N GLU A 57 28.13 -13.27 18.94
CA GLU A 57 28.61 -12.22 18.03
C GLU A 57 27.54 -11.75 17.04
N VAL A 58 26.72 -12.66 16.51
CA VAL A 58 25.82 -12.36 15.38
C VAL A 58 24.43 -11.96 15.83
N ILE A 59 23.85 -12.67 16.81
CA ILE A 59 22.47 -12.42 17.24
C ILE A 59 22.29 -11.01 17.83
N PRO A 60 23.18 -10.48 18.68
CA PRO A 60 22.98 -9.14 19.26
C PRO A 60 23.05 -8.01 18.23
N VAL A 61 23.79 -8.17 17.13
CA VAL A 61 23.97 -7.14 16.09
C VAL A 61 22.93 -7.23 14.97
N LEU A 62 22.18 -8.33 14.90
CA LEU A 62 21.14 -8.59 13.90
C LEU A 62 20.08 -7.48 13.77
N PRO A 63 19.53 -6.89 14.85
CA PRO A 63 18.57 -5.79 14.73
C PRO A 63 19.19 -4.52 14.10
N PHE A 64 20.47 -4.25 14.37
CA PHE A 64 21.18 -3.13 13.76
C PHE A 64 21.44 -3.38 12.27
N TYR A 65 21.80 -4.61 11.91
CA TYR A 65 21.97 -5.00 10.50
C TYR A 65 20.65 -4.88 9.71
N ALA A 66 19.53 -5.28 10.32
CA ALA A 66 18.20 -5.11 9.73
C ALA A 66 17.87 -3.62 9.48
N LEU A 67 18.27 -2.73 10.39
CA LEU A 67 18.10 -1.29 10.23
C LEU A 67 18.91 -0.73 9.06
N ILE A 68 20.17 -1.18 8.89
CA ILE A 68 21.01 -0.79 7.75
C ILE A 68 20.37 -1.24 6.44
N CYS A 69 19.95 -2.50 6.34
CA CYS A 69 19.27 -3.03 5.16
C CYS A 69 17.99 -2.24 4.84
N PHE A 70 17.21 -1.91 5.86
CA PHE A 70 16.00 -1.09 5.71
C PHE A 70 16.34 0.32 5.21
N GLY A 71 17.40 0.94 5.73
CA GLY A 71 17.90 2.23 5.24
C GLY A 71 18.30 2.19 3.77
N CYS A 72 19.09 1.19 3.36
CA CYS A 72 19.46 0.98 1.97
C CYS A 72 18.24 0.76 1.06
N TYR A 73 17.25 -0.02 1.53
CA TYR A 73 16.01 -0.25 0.79
C TYR A 73 15.22 1.05 0.59
N LEU A 74 15.09 1.87 1.63
CA LEU A 74 14.41 3.17 1.53
C LEU A 74 15.13 4.12 0.58
N LEU A 75 16.46 4.19 0.64
CA LEU A 75 17.27 4.99 -0.27
C LEU A 75 17.12 4.53 -1.72
N GLY A 76 17.15 3.21 -1.97
CA GLY A 76 16.93 2.66 -3.32
C GLY A 76 15.53 2.97 -3.85
N ARG A 77 14.50 2.79 -3.02
CA ARG A 77 13.11 3.13 -3.35
C ARG A 77 12.94 4.61 -3.66
N LEU A 78 13.55 5.48 -2.86
CA LEU A 78 13.55 6.92 -3.07
C LEU A 78 14.30 7.29 -4.37
N GLY A 79 15.46 6.68 -4.62
CA GLY A 79 16.23 6.90 -5.84
C GLY A 79 15.42 6.55 -7.09
N VAL A 80 14.75 5.39 -7.10
CA VAL A 80 13.85 5.01 -8.20
C VAL A 80 12.69 5.99 -8.35
N ALA A 81 12.11 6.46 -7.24
CA ALA A 81 11.01 7.44 -7.27
C ALA A 81 11.45 8.80 -7.83
N ILE A 82 12.66 9.25 -7.52
CA ILE A 82 13.25 10.49 -8.07
C ILE A 82 13.55 10.33 -9.56
N LEU A 83 14.16 9.22 -9.95
CA LEU A 83 14.47 8.95 -11.37
C LEU A 83 13.20 8.77 -12.23
N THR A 84 12.12 8.31 -11.61
CA THR A 84 10.81 8.10 -12.26
C THR A 84 9.83 9.23 -11.92
N PHE A 85 10.30 10.38 -11.43
CA PHE A 85 9.47 11.57 -11.28
C PHE A 85 9.15 12.06 -12.69
N ASN A 86 8.10 11.48 -13.26
CA ASN A 86 7.56 11.80 -14.55
C ASN A 86 7.18 13.28 -14.49
N ASP A 87 7.91 14.13 -15.21
CA ASP A 87 7.40 15.43 -15.59
C ASP A 87 5.97 15.18 -16.10
N VAL A 88 5.02 15.99 -15.66
CA VAL A 88 3.62 15.87 -16.06
C VAL A 88 3.37 16.91 -17.15
N PRO A 89 3.93 16.77 -18.37
CA PRO A 89 3.77 17.76 -19.42
C PRO A 89 2.33 17.78 -19.91
N GLU A 90 1.60 16.66 -19.82
CA GLU A 90 0.23 16.57 -20.32
C GLU A 90 -0.76 17.36 -19.45
N ALA A 91 -0.70 17.24 -18.12
CA ALA A 91 -1.53 18.07 -17.25
C ALA A 91 -1.16 19.55 -17.35
N HIS A 92 0.13 19.87 -17.55
CA HIS A 92 0.56 21.25 -17.76
C HIS A 92 0.02 21.83 -19.08
N LYS A 93 -0.02 21.04 -20.16
CA LYS A 93 -0.61 21.45 -21.45
C LYS A 93 -2.13 21.61 -21.37
N GLU A 94 -2.82 20.71 -20.66
CA GLU A 94 -4.27 20.79 -20.48
C GLU A 94 -4.67 22.04 -19.68
N LEU A 95 -3.99 22.29 -18.57
CA LEU A 95 -4.19 23.51 -17.76
C LEU A 95 -3.89 24.79 -18.55
N GLN A 96 -2.83 24.80 -19.39
CA GLN A 96 -2.55 25.96 -20.24
C GLN A 96 -3.66 26.24 -21.26
N ARG A 97 -4.26 25.20 -21.85
CA ARG A 97 -5.41 25.37 -22.76
C ARG A 97 -6.63 25.96 -22.05
N GLU A 98 -6.91 25.50 -20.83
CA GLU A 98 -8.00 26.05 -20.02
C GLU A 98 -7.77 27.53 -19.68
N ILE A 99 -6.52 27.92 -19.38
CA ILE A 99 -6.14 29.32 -19.13
C ILE A 99 -6.36 30.18 -20.37
N GLU A 100 -5.95 29.72 -21.55
CA GLU A 100 -6.16 30.45 -22.81
C GLU A 100 -7.65 30.64 -23.11
N GLN A 101 -8.46 29.60 -22.89
CA GLN A 101 -9.90 29.66 -23.08
C GLN A 101 -10.56 30.65 -22.10
N ALA A 102 -10.17 30.60 -20.82
CA ALA A 102 -10.64 31.54 -19.80
C ALA A 102 -10.22 32.99 -20.11
N LYS A 103 -8.98 33.23 -20.56
CA LYS A 103 -8.53 34.56 -21.01
C LYS A 103 -9.37 35.07 -22.17
N ALA A 104 -9.69 34.23 -23.16
CA ALA A 104 -10.52 34.61 -24.30
C ALA A 104 -11.96 34.97 -23.88
N GLU A 105 -12.54 34.24 -22.92
CA GLU A 105 -13.87 34.55 -22.37
C GLU A 105 -13.89 35.85 -21.56
N LEU A 106 -12.85 36.12 -20.77
CA LEU A 106 -12.73 37.37 -20.00
C LEU A 106 -12.55 38.58 -20.92
N ARG A 107 -11.77 38.46 -22.00
CA ARG A 107 -11.66 39.49 -23.05
C ARG A 107 -13.00 39.77 -23.74
N LYS A 108 -13.79 38.72 -24.02
CA LYS A 108 -15.17 38.89 -24.53
C LYS A 108 -16.08 39.63 -23.54
N LYS A 109 -15.81 39.53 -22.24
CA LYS A 109 -16.52 40.25 -21.18
C LYS A 109 -15.95 41.65 -20.89
N ASN A 110 -15.08 42.19 -21.76
CA ASN A 110 -14.41 43.49 -21.60
C ASN A 110 -13.53 43.62 -20.32
N VAL A 111 -13.06 42.49 -19.79
CA VAL A 111 -12.10 42.48 -18.68
C VAL A 111 -10.70 42.34 -19.28
N ASP A 112 -9.83 43.33 -19.03
CA ASP A 112 -8.45 43.31 -19.50
C ASP A 112 -7.64 42.26 -18.71
N VAL A 113 -7.02 41.35 -19.44
CA VAL A 113 -6.25 40.21 -18.91
C VAL A 113 -4.99 40.05 -19.76
N ASP A 114 -3.98 40.86 -19.44
CA ASP A 114 -2.59 40.64 -19.86
C ASP A 114 -1.90 39.69 -18.87
#